data_AF-A0A674D965-F1
#
_entry.id   AF-A0A674D965-F1
#
_cell.length_a   1.000
_cell.length_b   1.000
_cell.length_c   1.000
_cell.angle_alpha   90.00
_cell.angle_beta   90.00
_cell.angle_gamma   90.00
#
_symmetry.space_group_name_H-M   'P 1'
#
loop_
_entity.id
_entity.type
_entity.pdbx_description
1 polymer ?
#
loop_
_entity_poly.entity_id
_entity_poly.type
_entity_poly.pdbx_seq_one_letter_code
_entity_poly.pdbx_strand_id
1 'polypeptide(L)'
;MAATSWEESVKSLKGVILDMCGVLYDAGEDGGSPIPGSVEAVKRLKASDLQLRFCTNETQATREVFVAKLQRMGFDISVCEVFSPAPAAVAVLKERGLRPHLLVYDGVVPEFDSVEKTNPNCVVIGDAAEKFSYQNLNDAFRVLIALEKPVLFSLGRGKYYKEDDGLKLDVGVYMKALEYACDVEAEVIGKPDPMFFQKVLDDMGIQSHQVGFKNKSSANTFI
;
A
#
# COMPACT_ATOMS: atom_id res chain seq x y z
N MET A 1 15.84 -39.02 11.90
CA MET A 1 16.33 -37.69 11.47
C MET A 1 15.14 -36.94 10.89
N ALA A 2 14.56 -36.02 11.65
CA ALA A 2 13.49 -35.17 11.16
C ALA A 2 14.12 -34.04 10.35
N ALA A 3 14.25 -34.22 9.03
CA ALA A 3 14.29 -33.08 8.13
C ALA A 3 13.03 -32.27 8.43
N THR A 4 13.23 -31.06 8.93
CA THR A 4 12.24 -30.31 9.67
C THR A 4 11.26 -29.68 8.69
N SER A 5 9.96 -29.70 9.01
CA SER A 5 8.83 -29.30 8.15
C SER A 5 8.95 -27.94 7.44
N TRP A 6 9.85 -27.06 7.89
CA TRP A 6 10.12 -25.77 7.26
C TRP A 6 10.95 -25.89 5.97
N GLU A 7 11.87 -26.85 5.85
CA GLU A 7 12.70 -27.01 4.65
C GLU A 7 11.86 -27.46 3.44
N GLU A 8 10.93 -28.38 3.68
CA GLU A 8 9.97 -28.84 2.67
C GLU A 8 8.99 -27.73 2.28
N SER A 9 8.52 -26.96 3.27
CA SER A 9 7.64 -25.81 3.03
C SER A 9 8.34 -24.75 2.16
N VAL A 10 9.61 -24.44 2.44
CA VAL A 10 10.40 -23.47 1.66
C VAL A 10 10.72 -23.98 0.25
N LYS A 11 10.98 -25.29 0.09
CA LYS A 11 11.22 -25.89 -1.25
C LYS A 11 10.01 -25.79 -2.20
N SER A 12 8.80 -25.68 -1.65
CA SER A 12 7.59 -25.54 -2.46
C SER A 12 7.32 -24.11 -2.94
N LEU A 13 8.06 -23.13 -2.40
CA LEU A 13 7.88 -21.73 -2.75
C LEU A 13 8.40 -21.43 -4.15
N LYS A 14 7.62 -20.67 -4.90
CA LYS A 14 7.95 -20.12 -6.21
C LYS A 14 8.10 -18.61 -6.19
N GLY A 15 7.74 -17.97 -5.09
CA GLY A 15 7.93 -16.54 -4.93
C GLY A 15 7.88 -16.07 -3.49
N VAL A 16 8.26 -14.81 -3.32
CA VAL A 16 8.27 -14.10 -2.04
C VAL A 16 7.66 -12.72 -2.25
N ILE A 17 6.75 -12.35 -1.36
CA ILE A 17 6.22 -11.01 -1.23
C ILE A 17 6.83 -10.40 0.04
N LEU A 18 7.46 -9.23 -0.10
CA LEU A 18 8.06 -8.52 1.02
C LEU A 18 7.29 -7.24 1.33
N ASP A 19 6.93 -7.04 2.59
CA ASP A 19 6.70 -5.71 3.11
C ASP A 19 8.02 -4.90 3.06
N MET A 20 7.92 -3.59 3.18
CA MET A 20 9.03 -2.67 2.95
C MET A 20 9.40 -1.96 4.25
N CYS A 21 8.50 -1.16 4.82
CA CYS A 21 8.75 -0.48 6.10
C CYS A 21 8.76 -1.49 7.25
N GLY A 22 9.82 -1.48 8.06
CA GLY A 22 10.06 -2.43 9.16
C GLY A 22 10.46 -3.84 8.72
N VAL A 23 10.72 -4.06 7.43
CA VAL A 23 11.25 -5.33 6.88
C VAL A 23 12.51 -5.08 6.06
N LEU A 24 12.48 -4.11 5.15
CA LEU A 24 13.64 -3.70 4.37
C LEU A 24 14.34 -2.50 5.00
N TYR A 25 13.59 -1.50 5.43
CA TYR A 25 14.11 -0.26 5.98
C TYR A 25 13.22 0.21 7.13
N ASP A 26 13.78 0.97 8.06
CA ASP A 26 13.02 1.71 9.07
C ASP A 26 12.85 3.16 8.61
N ALA A 27 11.63 3.70 8.72
CA ALA A 27 11.34 5.10 8.42
C ALA A 27 12.00 6.03 9.46
N GLY A 28 12.28 7.27 9.05
CA GLY A 28 12.84 8.34 9.88
C GLY A 28 12.90 9.66 9.10
N GLU A 29 13.23 10.76 9.79
CA GLU A 29 13.21 12.15 9.26
C GLU A 29 13.95 12.33 7.93
N ASP A 30 15.11 11.67 7.74
CA ASP A 30 15.91 11.76 6.49
C ASP A 30 15.56 10.68 5.46
N GLY A 31 14.32 10.18 5.50
CA GLY A 31 13.85 9.09 4.66
C GLY A 31 14.14 7.70 5.24
N GLY A 32 14.85 7.60 6.36
CA GLY A 32 15.07 6.34 7.06
C GLY A 32 16.34 5.60 6.66
N SER A 33 16.51 4.38 7.16
CA SER A 33 17.74 3.59 6.96
C SER A 33 17.46 2.11 6.69
N PRO A 34 18.28 1.43 5.86
CA PRO A 34 18.11 0.01 5.61
C PRO A 34 18.33 -0.80 6.89
N ILE A 35 17.46 -1.77 7.11
CA ILE A 35 17.61 -2.75 8.19
C ILE A 35 18.87 -3.59 7.91
N PRO A 36 19.76 -3.83 8.90
CA PRO A 36 20.99 -4.58 8.68
C PRO A 36 20.77 -5.92 7.97
N GLY A 37 21.48 -6.12 6.85
CA GLY A 37 21.42 -7.35 6.04
C GLY A 37 20.24 -7.44 5.07
N SER A 38 19.29 -6.50 5.08
CA SER A 38 18.12 -6.54 4.19
C SER A 38 18.49 -6.33 2.72
N VAL A 39 19.43 -5.43 2.44
CA VAL A 39 19.94 -5.19 1.07
C VAL A 39 20.52 -6.48 0.47
N GLU A 40 21.37 -7.18 1.22
CA GLU A 40 21.95 -8.44 0.76
C GLU A 40 20.94 -9.59 0.73
N ALA A 41 19.91 -9.56 1.57
CA ALA A 41 18.80 -10.51 1.48
C ALA A 41 18.00 -10.33 0.18
N VAL A 42 17.66 -9.10 -0.19
CA VAL A 42 16.98 -8.79 -1.46
C VAL A 42 17.83 -9.23 -2.64
N LYS A 43 19.13 -8.93 -2.63
CA LYS A 43 20.06 -9.36 -3.68
C LYS A 43 20.11 -10.88 -3.84
N ARG A 44 20.15 -11.63 -2.73
CA ARG A 44 20.11 -13.11 -2.76
C ARG A 44 18.79 -13.65 -3.28
N LEU A 45 17.65 -13.03 -2.91
CA LEU A 45 16.34 -13.42 -3.43
C LEU A 45 16.24 -13.19 -4.94
N LYS A 46 16.71 -12.04 -5.43
CA LYS A 46 16.76 -11.73 -6.87
C LYS A 46 17.68 -12.66 -7.67
N ALA A 47 18.74 -13.18 -7.05
CA ALA A 47 19.65 -14.14 -7.69
C ALA A 47 19.14 -15.59 -7.64
N SER A 48 17.99 -15.84 -7.02
CA SER A 48 17.36 -17.16 -6.95
C SER A 48 16.28 -17.33 -8.03
N ASP A 49 15.73 -18.54 -8.15
CA ASP A 49 14.61 -18.84 -9.05
C ASP A 49 13.24 -18.35 -8.50
N LEU A 50 13.23 -17.67 -7.35
CA LEU A 50 12.01 -17.13 -6.75
C LEU A 50 11.61 -15.81 -7.41
N GLN A 51 10.33 -15.69 -7.74
CA GLN A 51 9.77 -14.39 -8.08
C GLN A 51 9.70 -13.51 -6.84
N LEU A 52 10.14 -12.26 -6.95
CA LEU A 52 10.12 -11.30 -5.86
C LEU A 52 9.18 -10.14 -6.19
N ARG A 53 8.29 -9.81 -5.24
CA ARG A 53 7.45 -8.61 -5.28
C ARG A 53 7.47 -7.90 -3.93
N PHE A 54 7.24 -6.59 -3.98
CA PHE A 54 7.22 -5.74 -2.82
C PHE A 54 5.83 -5.12 -2.64
N CYS A 55 5.29 -5.20 -1.43
CA CYS A 55 3.98 -4.64 -1.10
C CYS A 55 4.11 -3.59 -0.01
N THR A 56 3.71 -2.36 -0.32
CA THR A 56 3.74 -1.24 0.61
C THR A 56 2.34 -0.67 0.85
N ASN A 57 2.14 -0.02 1.99
CA ASN A 57 0.99 0.84 2.27
C ASN A 57 1.36 2.32 2.12
N GLU A 58 2.46 2.63 1.45
CA GLU A 58 2.86 4.00 1.12
C GLU A 58 1.78 4.67 0.26
N THR A 59 1.28 5.82 0.72
CA THR A 59 0.23 6.60 0.06
C THR A 59 0.55 8.09 -0.01
N GLN A 60 1.74 8.53 0.39
CA GLN A 60 2.15 9.93 0.33
C GLN A 60 3.02 10.24 -0.90
N ALA A 61 3.59 9.23 -1.56
CA ALA A 61 4.47 9.40 -2.72
C ALA A 61 4.11 8.45 -3.86
N THR A 62 4.50 8.80 -5.09
CA THR A 62 4.44 7.86 -6.22
C THR A 62 5.41 6.69 -6.03
N ARG A 63 5.16 5.58 -6.73
CA ARG A 63 6.06 4.43 -6.73
C ARG A 63 7.45 4.79 -7.25
N GLU A 64 7.56 5.67 -8.23
CA GLU A 64 8.85 6.12 -8.78
C GLU A 64 9.70 6.81 -7.71
N VAL A 65 9.10 7.75 -6.97
CA VAL A 65 9.77 8.47 -5.88
C VAL A 65 10.17 7.51 -4.77
N PHE A 66 9.27 6.60 -4.41
CA PHE A 66 9.50 5.61 -3.36
C PHE A 66 10.59 4.59 -3.74
N VAL A 67 10.60 4.10 -4.97
CA VAL A 67 11.64 3.20 -5.49
C VAL A 67 12.98 3.91 -5.57
N ALA A 68 13.04 5.14 -6.08
CA ALA A 68 14.27 5.92 -6.14
C ALA A 68 14.87 6.14 -4.73
N LYS A 69 14.01 6.32 -3.72
CA LYS A 69 14.43 6.39 -2.31
C LYS A 69 15.12 5.10 -1.85
N LEU A 70 14.55 3.92 -2.12
CA LEU A 70 15.17 2.65 -1.74
C LEU A 70 16.42 2.32 -2.55
N GLN A 71 16.47 2.71 -3.82
CA GLN A 71 17.69 2.58 -4.63
C GLN A 71 18.86 3.37 -4.02
N ARG A 72 18.60 4.57 -3.48
CA ARG A 72 19.62 5.34 -2.73
C ARG A 72 20.11 4.65 -1.45
N MET A 73 19.30 3.75 -0.88
CA MET A 73 19.68 2.91 0.26
C MET A 73 20.44 1.63 -0.16
N GLY A 74 20.69 1.45 -1.46
CA GLY A 74 21.42 0.31 -2.00
C GLY A 74 20.55 -0.88 -2.44
N PHE A 75 19.22 -0.77 -2.38
CA PHE A 75 18.35 -1.83 -2.87
C PHE A 75 18.28 -1.84 -4.40
N ASP A 76 18.50 -3.02 -4.99
CA ASP A 76 18.13 -3.29 -6.38
C ASP A 76 16.62 -3.56 -6.45
N ILE A 77 15.82 -2.52 -6.68
CA ILE A 77 14.35 -2.59 -6.82
C ILE A 77 13.93 -1.72 -8.00
N SER A 78 12.93 -2.18 -8.74
CA SER A 78 12.30 -1.47 -9.85
C SER A 78 10.82 -1.18 -9.59
N VAL A 79 10.25 -0.22 -10.31
CA VAL A 79 8.86 0.24 -10.12
C VAL A 79 7.84 -0.86 -10.40
N CYS A 80 8.10 -1.73 -11.38
CA CYS A 80 7.19 -2.85 -11.71
C CYS A 80 7.17 -3.95 -10.64
N GLU A 81 8.16 -4.00 -9.75
CA GLU A 81 8.18 -4.96 -8.63
C GLU A 81 7.40 -4.46 -7.41
N VAL A 82 6.99 -3.18 -7.39
CA VAL A 82 6.33 -2.53 -6.25
C VAL A 82 4.83 -2.38 -6.47
N PHE A 83 4.08 -2.98 -5.55
CA PHE A 83 2.64 -2.87 -5.42
C PHE A 83 2.31 -1.90 -4.28
N SER A 84 1.60 -0.83 -4.61
CA SER A 84 1.09 0.18 -3.66
C SER A 84 -0.41 0.42 -3.88
N PRO A 85 -1.12 1.03 -2.90
CA PRO A 85 -2.57 1.19 -2.98
C PRO A 85 -3.05 2.11 -4.10
N ALA A 86 -2.33 3.19 -4.41
CA ALA A 86 -2.77 4.20 -5.38
C ALA A 86 -2.97 3.64 -6.81
N PRO A 87 -2.02 2.89 -7.42
CA PRO A 87 -2.23 2.22 -8.71
C PRO A 87 -3.39 1.21 -8.67
N ALA A 88 -3.56 0.50 -7.56
CA ALA A 88 -4.65 -0.45 -7.39
C ALA A 88 -6.01 0.27 -7.38
N ALA A 89 -6.09 1.44 -6.75
CA ALA A 89 -7.26 2.31 -6.77
C ALA A 89 -7.53 2.85 -8.17
N VAL A 90 -6.52 3.33 -8.88
CA VAL A 90 -6.64 3.78 -10.28
C VAL A 90 -7.21 2.70 -11.19
N ALA A 91 -6.79 1.45 -11.03
CA ALA A 91 -7.35 0.33 -11.78
C ALA A 91 -8.86 0.16 -11.53
N VAL A 92 -9.28 0.19 -10.25
CA VAL A 92 -10.70 0.09 -9.86
C VAL A 92 -11.51 1.28 -10.39
N LEU A 93 -10.97 2.50 -10.28
CA LEU A 93 -11.61 3.72 -10.79
C LEU A 93 -11.87 3.62 -12.30
N LYS A 94 -10.88 3.16 -13.07
CA LYS A 94 -11.02 2.96 -14.52
C LYS A 94 -12.03 1.88 -14.87
N GLU A 95 -11.95 0.73 -14.20
CA GLU A 95 -12.86 -0.39 -14.40
C GLU A 95 -14.33 0.00 -14.16
N ARG A 96 -14.57 0.80 -13.12
CA ARG A 96 -15.91 1.24 -12.72
C ARG A 96 -16.34 2.58 -13.32
N GLY A 97 -15.51 3.23 -14.15
CA GLY A 97 -15.81 4.54 -14.73
C GLY A 97 -16.00 5.66 -13.69
N LEU A 98 -15.24 5.60 -12.59
CA LEU A 98 -15.33 6.54 -11.48
C LEU A 98 -14.31 7.69 -11.61
N ARG A 99 -14.71 8.86 -11.12
CA ARG A 99 -13.96 10.12 -11.12
C ARG A 99 -13.80 10.58 -9.68
N PRO A 100 -12.59 10.50 -9.11
CA PRO A 100 -12.42 10.73 -7.68
C PRO A 100 -12.28 12.23 -7.35
N HIS A 101 -12.90 12.62 -6.24
CA HIS A 101 -12.35 13.69 -5.41
C HIS A 101 -11.25 13.10 -4.53
N LEU A 102 -10.04 13.67 -4.61
CA LEU A 102 -8.86 13.15 -3.93
C LEU A 102 -8.64 13.87 -2.60
N LEU A 103 -8.65 13.13 -1.49
CA LEU A 103 -8.17 13.56 -0.19
C LEU A 103 -6.91 12.76 0.15
N VAL A 104 -5.79 13.16 -0.44
CA VAL A 104 -4.50 12.47 -0.36
C VAL A 104 -3.37 13.50 -0.23
N TYR A 105 -2.16 13.06 0.11
CA TYR A 105 -0.99 13.95 0.09
C TYR A 105 -0.61 14.33 -1.35
N ASP A 106 -0.08 15.55 -1.55
CA ASP A 106 0.22 16.06 -2.90
C ASP A 106 1.21 15.16 -3.67
N GLY A 107 2.13 14.51 -2.96
CA GLY A 107 3.15 13.65 -3.55
C GLY A 107 2.63 12.38 -4.22
N VAL A 108 1.41 11.91 -3.90
CA VAL A 108 0.80 10.74 -4.55
C VAL A 108 -0.17 11.11 -5.68
N VAL A 109 -0.57 12.38 -5.78
CA VAL A 109 -1.52 12.86 -6.81
C VAL A 109 -1.12 12.44 -8.24
N PRO A 110 0.17 12.46 -8.64
CA PRO A 110 0.55 12.05 -10.00
C PRO A 110 0.20 10.60 -10.36
N GLU A 111 0.07 9.68 -9.39
CA GLU A 111 -0.41 8.30 -9.67
C GLU A 111 -1.82 8.31 -10.28
N PHE A 112 -2.62 9.33 -9.97
CA PHE A 112 -4.00 9.47 -10.44
C PHE A 112 -4.15 10.27 -11.74
N ASP A 113 -3.06 10.69 -12.39
CA ASP A 113 -3.12 11.55 -13.60
C ASP A 113 -3.91 10.93 -14.76
N SER A 114 -3.92 9.60 -14.83
CA SER A 114 -4.63 8.85 -15.86
C SER A 114 -6.14 8.66 -15.64
N VAL A 115 -6.72 9.32 -14.62
CA VAL A 115 -8.15 9.28 -14.28
C VAL A 115 -8.75 10.69 -14.35
N GLU A 116 -9.95 10.82 -14.92
CA GLU A 116 -10.69 12.08 -14.92
C GLU A 116 -11.13 12.45 -13.49
N LYS A 117 -10.96 13.72 -13.09
CA LYS A 117 -11.25 14.21 -11.73
C LYS A 117 -12.35 15.28 -11.70
N THR A 118 -12.81 15.72 -12.87
CA THR A 118 -13.91 16.67 -13.03
C THR A 118 -15.24 16.03 -12.69
N ASN A 119 -16.15 16.79 -12.06
CA ASN A 119 -17.47 16.32 -11.62
C ASN A 119 -17.39 14.98 -10.87
N PRO A 120 -16.76 14.96 -9.68
CA PRO A 120 -16.42 13.73 -8.98
C PRO A 120 -17.68 12.95 -8.58
N ASN A 121 -17.61 11.62 -8.70
CA ASN A 121 -18.67 10.68 -8.32
C ASN A 121 -18.22 9.63 -7.30
N CYS A 122 -17.04 9.81 -6.72
CA CYS A 122 -16.55 9.07 -5.56
C CYS A 122 -15.50 9.91 -4.83
N VAL A 123 -15.12 9.48 -3.61
CA VAL A 123 -13.97 10.03 -2.87
C VAL A 123 -12.91 8.95 -2.74
N VAL A 124 -11.64 9.32 -2.91
CA VAL A 124 -10.49 8.49 -2.52
C VAL A 124 -9.76 9.21 -1.41
N ILE A 125 -9.65 8.57 -0.25
CA ILE A 125 -8.90 9.05 0.90
C ILE A 125 -7.63 8.22 1.07
N GLY A 126 -6.50 8.88 1.25
CA GLY A 126 -5.21 8.27 1.58
C GLY A 126 -4.57 9.05 2.72
N ASP A 127 -3.42 8.60 3.22
CA ASP A 127 -2.70 9.42 4.20
C ASP A 127 -2.35 10.78 3.59
N ALA A 128 -2.97 11.82 4.13
CA ALA A 128 -2.91 13.18 3.63
C ALA A 128 -2.14 14.11 4.59
N ALA A 129 -1.67 13.60 5.74
CA ALA A 129 -0.97 14.38 6.77
C ALA A 129 -1.68 15.72 7.06
N GLU A 130 -0.96 16.85 6.94
CA GLU A 130 -1.50 18.21 7.14
C GLU A 130 -2.68 18.57 6.23
N LYS A 131 -2.90 17.83 5.13
CA LYS A 131 -4.07 18.01 4.25
C LYS A 131 -5.35 17.44 4.85
N PHE A 132 -5.30 16.71 5.97
CA PHE A 132 -6.48 16.40 6.79
C PHE A 132 -7.00 17.63 7.56
N SER A 133 -7.16 18.74 6.85
CA SER A 133 -7.77 19.95 7.35
C SER A 133 -9.30 19.83 7.39
N TYR A 134 -9.94 20.60 8.27
CA TYR A 134 -11.40 20.70 8.31
C TYR A 134 -12.01 21.03 6.95
N GLN A 135 -11.38 21.94 6.21
CA GLN A 135 -11.83 22.35 4.88
C GLN A 135 -11.82 21.18 3.90
N ASN A 136 -10.71 20.45 3.80
CA ASN A 136 -10.59 19.35 2.84
C ASN A 136 -11.50 18.16 3.21
N LEU A 137 -11.66 17.86 4.51
CA LEU A 137 -12.63 16.87 4.97
C LEU A 137 -14.07 17.27 4.63
N ASN A 138 -14.42 18.54 4.82
CA ASN A 138 -15.74 19.04 4.45
C ASN A 138 -15.98 19.00 2.94
N ASP A 139 -14.97 19.26 2.12
CA ASP A 139 -15.10 19.18 0.66
C ASP A 139 -15.31 17.73 0.20
N ALA A 140 -14.57 16.77 0.76
CA ALA A 140 -14.81 15.34 0.53
C ALA A 140 -16.20 14.89 1.02
N PHE A 141 -16.62 15.32 2.21
CA PHE A 141 -17.96 15.07 2.76
C PHE A 141 -19.06 15.61 1.85
N ARG A 142 -18.93 16.85 1.36
CA ARG A 142 -19.90 17.49 0.46
C ARG A 142 -20.05 16.73 -0.85
N VAL A 143 -18.95 16.17 -1.38
CA VAL A 143 -19.01 15.29 -2.55
C VAL A 143 -19.81 14.04 -2.22
N LEU A 144 -19.48 13.33 -1.13
CA LEU A 144 -20.18 12.09 -0.77
C LEU A 144 -21.67 12.31 -0.52
N ILE A 145 -22.04 13.27 0.31
CA ILE A 145 -23.44 13.47 0.74
C ILE A 145 -24.35 13.95 -0.40
N ALA A 146 -23.78 14.52 -1.47
CA ALA A 146 -24.52 14.96 -2.64
C ALA A 146 -24.79 13.84 -3.66
N LEU A 147 -24.14 12.67 -3.52
CA LEU A 147 -24.29 11.55 -4.45
C LEU A 147 -25.47 10.66 -4.03
N GLU A 148 -26.27 10.23 -5.01
CA GLU A 148 -27.32 9.22 -4.77
C GLU A 148 -26.74 7.86 -4.34
N LYS A 149 -25.53 7.54 -4.84
CA LYS A 149 -24.78 6.31 -4.54
C LYS A 149 -23.36 6.70 -4.15
N PRO A 150 -23.12 7.13 -2.91
CA PRO A 150 -21.80 7.54 -2.48
C PRO A 150 -20.84 6.35 -2.47
N VAL A 151 -19.64 6.56 -3.00
CA VAL A 151 -18.55 5.57 -2.98
C VAL A 151 -17.34 6.22 -2.34
N LEU A 152 -16.84 5.61 -1.27
CA LEU A 152 -15.64 6.02 -0.56
C LEU A 152 -14.59 4.91 -0.66
N PHE A 153 -13.44 5.22 -1.26
CA PHE A 153 -12.28 4.35 -1.23
C PHE A 153 -11.27 4.87 -0.21
N SER A 154 -10.67 3.95 0.56
CA SER A 154 -9.57 4.29 1.46
C SER A 154 -8.31 3.54 1.08
N LEU A 155 -7.18 4.23 0.89
CA LEU A 155 -5.89 3.65 0.52
C LEU A 155 -5.16 2.99 1.72
N GLY A 156 -5.92 2.57 2.72
CA GLY A 156 -5.43 2.02 3.98
C GLY A 156 -6.51 2.05 5.05
N ARG A 157 -6.21 1.47 6.20
CA ARG A 157 -7.11 1.46 7.37
C ARG A 157 -6.37 1.52 8.69
N GLY A 158 -5.11 1.97 8.66
CA GLY A 158 -4.31 2.09 9.87
C GLY A 158 -4.91 3.15 10.80
N LYS A 159 -4.74 2.95 12.11
CA LYS A 159 -5.25 3.87 13.14
C LYS A 159 -4.25 4.99 13.40
N TYR A 160 -2.99 4.63 13.46
CA TYR A 160 -1.86 5.49 13.74
C TYR A 160 -0.58 4.79 13.32
N TYR A 161 0.48 5.56 13.15
CA TYR A 161 1.83 5.08 12.92
C TYR A 161 2.82 5.88 13.78
N LYS A 162 4.06 5.41 13.91
CA LYS A 162 5.10 6.05 14.72
C LYS A 162 6.10 6.75 13.82
N GLU A 163 6.34 8.02 14.09
CA GLU A 163 7.47 8.80 13.58
C GLU A 163 8.41 9.21 14.74
N ASP A 164 9.45 9.97 14.43
CA ASP A 164 10.49 10.39 15.37
C ASP A 164 9.95 11.33 16.46
N ASP A 165 8.96 12.17 16.12
CA ASP A 165 8.29 13.13 17.02
C ASP A 165 7.10 12.52 17.80
N GLY A 166 6.70 11.28 17.52
CA GLY A 166 5.65 10.58 18.26
C GLY A 166 4.69 9.74 17.41
N LEU A 167 3.52 9.45 17.98
CA LEU A 167 2.45 8.76 17.27
C LEU A 167 1.64 9.76 16.45
N LYS A 168 1.45 9.46 15.16
CA LYS A 168 0.63 10.25 14.24
C LYS A 168 -0.63 9.48 13.85
N LEU A 169 -1.74 10.20 13.71
CA LEU A 169 -2.99 9.60 13.22
C LEU A 169 -2.82 9.20 11.76
N ASP A 170 -3.41 8.07 11.40
CA ASP A 170 -3.38 7.52 10.05
C ASP A 170 -4.77 7.65 9.40
N VAL A 171 -4.85 7.37 8.09
CA VAL A 171 -6.02 7.53 7.23
C VAL A 171 -7.29 6.90 7.81
N GLY A 172 -7.19 5.79 8.55
CA GLY A 172 -8.34 5.06 9.09
C GLY A 172 -9.22 5.90 10.02
N VAL A 173 -8.65 6.89 10.71
CA VAL A 173 -9.42 7.80 11.59
C VAL A 173 -10.29 8.73 10.77
N TYR A 174 -9.73 9.32 9.71
CA TYR A 174 -10.42 10.25 8.82
C TYR A 174 -11.41 9.52 7.89
N MET A 175 -11.07 8.31 7.45
CA MET A 175 -11.98 7.40 6.76
C MET A 175 -13.22 7.15 7.63
N LYS A 176 -13.05 6.75 8.90
CA LYS A 176 -14.17 6.51 9.83
C LYS A 176 -15.01 7.76 10.10
N ALA A 177 -14.41 8.95 10.08
CA ALA A 177 -15.14 10.21 10.19
C ALA A 177 -16.07 10.44 9.00
N LEU A 178 -15.60 10.18 7.77
CA LEU A 178 -16.42 10.31 6.56
C LEU A 178 -17.49 9.22 6.46
N GLU A 179 -17.15 7.96 6.80
CA GLU A 179 -18.11 6.85 6.90
C GLU A 179 -19.25 7.21 7.85
N TYR A 180 -18.92 7.72 9.04
CA TYR A 180 -19.92 8.13 10.04
C TYR A 180 -20.78 9.31 9.54
N ALA A 181 -20.16 10.32 8.92
CA ALA A 181 -20.88 11.51 8.46
C ALA A 181 -21.82 11.24 7.27
N CYS A 182 -21.51 10.24 6.44
CA CYS A 182 -22.25 9.96 5.21
C CYS A 182 -23.10 8.68 5.26
N ASP A 183 -23.03 7.90 6.35
CA ASP A 183 -23.62 6.56 6.47
C ASP A 183 -23.19 5.62 5.33
N VAL A 184 -21.88 5.58 5.09
CA VAL A 184 -21.25 4.73 4.06
C VAL A 184 -20.17 3.84 4.67
N GLU A 185 -19.89 2.72 4.02
CA GLU A 185 -18.73 1.88 4.33
C GLU A 185 -17.65 2.08 3.27
N ALA A 186 -16.41 2.29 3.71
CA ALA A 186 -15.29 2.52 2.81
C ALA A 186 -14.77 1.21 2.21
N GLU A 187 -14.54 1.19 0.90
CA GLU A 187 -13.79 0.15 0.23
C GLU A 187 -12.30 0.36 0.47
N VAL A 188 -11.69 -0.48 1.31
CA VAL A 188 -10.26 -0.39 1.64
C VAL A 188 -9.43 -1.04 0.54
N ILE A 189 -8.50 -0.28 -0.03
CA ILE A 189 -7.54 -0.72 -1.04
C ILE A 189 -6.13 -0.70 -0.43
N GLY A 190 -5.38 -1.79 -0.62
CA GLY A 190 -4.06 -1.98 -0.02
C GLY A 190 -4.07 -3.00 1.10
N LYS A 191 -2.94 -3.24 1.77
CA LYS A 191 -2.87 -4.30 2.78
C LYS A 191 -3.77 -3.95 3.99
N PRO A 192 -4.50 -4.92 4.56
CA PRO A 192 -4.45 -6.36 4.29
C PRO A 192 -5.63 -6.87 3.42
N ASP A 193 -6.15 -6.06 2.51
CA ASP A 193 -7.24 -6.48 1.61
C ASP A 193 -6.83 -7.70 0.77
N PRO A 194 -7.61 -8.81 0.77
CA PRO A 194 -7.29 -9.99 -0.02
C PRO A 194 -7.22 -9.72 -1.53
N MET A 195 -8.03 -8.79 -2.06
CA MET A 195 -7.98 -8.50 -3.50
C MET A 195 -6.66 -7.81 -3.87
N PHE A 196 -6.10 -6.99 -2.98
CA PHE A 196 -4.77 -6.43 -3.18
C PHE A 196 -3.70 -7.53 -3.31
N PHE A 197 -3.70 -8.52 -2.42
CA PHE A 197 -2.76 -9.65 -2.52
C PHE A 197 -3.01 -10.54 -3.75
N GLN A 198 -4.28 -10.75 -4.12
CA GLN A 198 -4.61 -11.52 -5.31
C GLN A 198 -4.02 -10.88 -6.57
N LYS A 199 -4.07 -9.56 -6.71
CA LYS A 199 -3.43 -8.85 -7.84
C LYS A 199 -1.92 -9.08 -7.90
N VAL A 200 -1.25 -9.21 -6.76
CA VAL A 200 0.19 -9.52 -6.70
C VAL A 200 0.44 -10.96 -7.15
N LEU A 201 -0.39 -11.90 -6.70
CA LEU A 201 -0.31 -13.32 -7.09
C LEU A 201 -0.57 -13.51 -8.58
N ASP A 202 -1.55 -12.79 -9.14
CA ASP A 202 -1.89 -12.82 -10.57
C ASP A 202 -0.74 -12.30 -11.42
N ASP A 203 -0.08 -11.21 -11.00
CA ASP A 203 1.13 -10.68 -11.67
C ASP A 203 2.30 -11.67 -11.62
N MET A 204 2.45 -12.38 -10.50
CA MET A 204 3.46 -13.43 -10.36
C MET A 204 3.07 -14.73 -11.10
N GLY A 205 1.81 -14.92 -11.46
CA GLY A 205 1.31 -16.18 -12.04
C GLY A 205 1.46 -17.38 -11.11
N ILE A 206 1.39 -17.19 -9.79
CA ILE A 206 1.53 -18.26 -8.77
C ILE A 206 0.32 -18.30 -7.83
N GLN A 207 0.13 -19.45 -7.18
CA GLN A 207 -0.93 -19.63 -6.18
C GLN A 207 -0.44 -19.21 -4.78
N SER A 208 -1.36 -18.84 -3.88
CA SER A 208 -1.02 -18.37 -2.52
C SER A 208 -0.13 -19.35 -1.74
N HIS A 209 -0.41 -20.66 -1.80
CA HIS A 209 0.39 -21.69 -1.14
C HIS A 209 1.84 -21.82 -1.67
N GLN A 210 2.17 -21.17 -2.78
CA GLN A 210 3.51 -21.15 -3.39
C GLN A 210 4.28 -19.86 -3.05
N VAL A 211 3.71 -18.97 -2.22
CA VAL A 211 4.32 -17.69 -1.88
C VAL A 211 4.59 -17.56 -0.38
N GLY A 212 5.77 -17.06 -0.03
CA GLY A 212 6.06 -16.61 1.33
C GLY A 212 5.77 -15.11 1.46
N PHE A 213 5.12 -14.68 2.54
CA PHE A 213 4.95 -13.25 2.84
C PHE A 213 5.68 -12.85 4.12
N LYS A 214 6.55 -11.85 4.00
CA LYS A 214 7.25 -11.29 5.16
C LYS A 214 6.72 -9.90 5.46
N ASN A 215 6.18 -9.70 6.67
CA ASN A 215 5.79 -8.40 7.20
C ASN A 215 6.41 -8.17 8.59
N LYS A 216 6.32 -6.94 9.11
CA LYS A 216 6.86 -6.57 10.42
C LYS A 216 6.24 -7.36 11.58
N SER A 217 4.97 -7.75 11.45
CA SER A 217 4.19 -8.46 12.46
C SER A 217 4.32 -9.99 12.39
N SER A 218 4.96 -10.53 11.35
CA SER A 218 5.07 -11.97 11.13
C SER A 218 6.49 -12.49 11.34
N ALA A 219 6.70 -13.12 12.49
CA ALA A 219 7.65 -14.21 12.58
C ALA A 219 7.05 -15.42 11.81
N ASN A 220 7.25 -15.46 10.49
CA ASN A 220 6.86 -16.54 9.57
C ASN A 220 5.35 -16.74 9.36
N THR A 221 4.72 -15.90 8.53
CA THR A 221 3.36 -16.16 8.02
C THR A 221 3.44 -16.56 6.55
N PHE A 222 3.13 -17.82 6.26
CA PHE A 222 2.78 -18.26 4.90
C PHE A 222 1.37 -17.73 4.60
N ILE A 223 1.14 -17.20 3.39
CA ILE A 223 -0.19 -16.69 2.97
C ILE A 223 -1.14 -17.89 2.77
#